data_AF-A0A663F7T6-F1
#
_entry.id   AF-A0A663F7T6-F1
#
_cell.length_a   1.000
_cell.length_b   1.000
_cell.length_c   1.000
_cell.angle_alpha   90.00
_cell.angle_beta   90.00
_cell.angle_gamma   90.00
#
_symmetry.space_group_name_H-M   'P 1'
#
loop_
_entity.id
_entity.type
_entity.pdbx_description
1 polymer ?
#
loop_
_entity_poly.entity_id
_entity_poly.type
_entity_poly.pdbx_seq_one_letter_code
_entity_poly.pdbx_strand_id
1 'polypeptide(L)'
;EFFRELLENAERSLNDMFVRTYGMLYMQNSEVFQDLFTELKRYYTGGNVNLEEMLNDFWARLLERMFQLINPQYHFTEDYLECVSKYTDQLKPFGDVPRKLKVQVTRAFIAARTFVQGLTVGREVANRLLHFSKKNRCIRALMKMLYCPYCRGLPTVKPCNNYCLNVMKGCLANQADLDTEWNLFIGKKSLNISGRKYKANDNIERTEIPRLDFMKIKAAGEHGIKLSLLQPKKGNVIFYFWKDKI
;
A
#
# COMPACT_ATOMS: atom_id res chain seq x y z
N GLU A 1 4.52 -2.67 11.28
CA GLU A 1 3.37 -2.86 12.16
C GLU A 1 2.06 -2.31 11.63
N PHE A 2 1.82 -1.01 11.66
CA PHE A 2 0.52 -0.43 11.29
C PHE A 2 -0.15 -1.02 10.03
N PHE A 3 0.54 -1.08 8.88
CA PHE A 3 -0.04 -1.64 7.64
C PHE A 3 -0.32 -3.16 7.71
N ARG A 4 0.47 -3.91 8.48
CA ARG A 4 0.23 -5.35 8.68
C ARG A 4 -1.03 -5.56 9.53
N GLU A 5 -1.18 -4.81 10.61
CA GLU A 5 -2.36 -4.85 11.46
C GLU A 5 -3.62 -4.44 10.68
N LEU A 6 -3.54 -3.43 9.82
CA LEU A 6 -4.65 -3.05 8.93
C LEU A 6 -5.08 -4.20 8.02
N LEU A 7 -4.14 -4.96 7.46
CA LEU A 7 -4.44 -6.11 6.60
C LEU A 7 -5.05 -7.27 7.38
N GLU A 8 -4.53 -7.57 8.56
CA GLU A 8 -5.08 -8.62 9.43
C GLU A 8 -6.48 -8.27 9.92
N ASN A 9 -6.73 -7.00 10.25
CA ASN A 9 -8.05 -6.52 10.66
C ASN A 9 -9.04 -6.56 9.49
N ALA A 10 -8.60 -6.23 8.27
CA ALA A 10 -9.41 -6.36 7.08
C ALA A 10 -9.81 -7.81 6.78
N GLU A 11 -8.86 -8.74 6.87
CA GLU A 11 -9.09 -10.17 6.67
C GLU A 11 -10.07 -10.72 7.71
N ARG A 12 -9.84 -10.43 9.01
CA ARG A 12 -10.76 -10.82 10.09
C ARG A 12 -12.16 -10.25 9.87
N SER A 13 -12.26 -8.97 9.54
CA SER A 13 -13.55 -8.31 9.33
C SER A 13 -14.30 -8.89 8.12
N LEU A 14 -13.61 -9.20 7.03
CA LEU A 14 -14.20 -9.85 5.86
C LEU A 14 -14.70 -11.25 6.23
N ASN A 15 -13.85 -12.03 6.90
CA ASN A 15 -14.18 -13.39 7.31
C ASN A 15 -15.41 -13.41 8.23
N ASP A 16 -15.41 -12.63 9.31
CA ASP A 16 -16.52 -12.58 10.27
C ASP A 16 -17.83 -12.17 9.60
N MET A 17 -17.78 -11.21 8.69
CA MET A 17 -18.95 -10.76 7.94
C MET A 17 -19.47 -11.85 7.00
N PHE A 18 -18.58 -12.53 6.26
CA PHE A 18 -18.95 -13.53 5.28
C PHE A 18 -19.44 -14.83 5.94
N VAL A 19 -18.85 -15.24 7.07
CA VAL A 19 -19.38 -16.33 7.89
C VAL A 19 -20.80 -16.01 8.36
N ARG A 20 -21.05 -14.79 8.87
CA ARG A 20 -22.39 -14.38 9.32
C ARG A 20 -23.42 -14.29 8.18
N THR A 21 -23.00 -13.90 6.98
CA THR A 21 -23.91 -13.63 5.85
C THR A 21 -24.17 -14.88 5.00
N TYR A 22 -23.14 -15.68 4.74
CA TYR A 22 -23.18 -16.81 3.80
C TYR A 22 -22.97 -18.17 4.48
N GLY A 23 -22.60 -18.20 5.76
CA GLY A 23 -22.45 -19.43 6.53
C GLY A 23 -21.52 -20.45 5.89
N MET A 24 -22.00 -21.70 5.81
CA MET A 24 -21.23 -22.84 5.28
C MET A 24 -20.77 -22.66 3.84
N LEU A 25 -21.54 -21.96 2.98
CA LEU A 25 -21.17 -21.74 1.58
C LEU A 25 -19.86 -20.95 1.46
N TYR A 26 -19.68 -19.94 2.31
CA TYR A 26 -18.43 -19.21 2.39
C TYR A 26 -17.34 -20.07 3.05
N MET A 27 -17.63 -20.73 4.18
CA MET A 27 -16.61 -21.50 4.91
C MET A 27 -15.95 -22.56 4.00
N GLN A 28 -16.74 -23.25 3.16
CA GLN A 28 -16.26 -24.25 2.20
C GLN A 28 -15.42 -23.68 1.06
N ASN A 29 -15.51 -22.38 0.77
CA ASN A 29 -14.80 -21.71 -0.33
C ASN A 29 -13.91 -20.56 0.17
N SER A 30 -13.66 -20.51 1.48
CA SER A 30 -12.96 -19.40 2.13
C SER A 30 -11.49 -19.29 1.71
N GLU A 31 -10.91 -20.40 1.23
CA GLU A 31 -9.56 -20.48 0.68
C GLU A 31 -9.30 -19.41 -0.41
N VAL A 32 -10.26 -19.15 -1.30
CA VAL A 32 -10.12 -18.14 -2.37
C VAL A 32 -9.83 -16.74 -1.79
N PHE A 33 -10.42 -16.42 -0.63
CA PHE A 33 -10.20 -15.15 0.05
C PHE A 33 -8.92 -15.17 0.89
N GLN A 34 -8.61 -16.29 1.53
CA GLN A 34 -7.37 -16.46 2.30
C GLN A 34 -6.12 -16.34 1.42
N ASP A 35 -6.17 -16.92 0.22
CA ASP A 35 -5.11 -16.81 -0.79
C ASP A 35 -4.88 -15.35 -1.21
N LEU A 36 -5.97 -14.60 -1.45
CA LEU A 36 -5.89 -13.18 -1.76
C LEU A 36 -5.18 -12.40 -0.65
N PHE A 37 -5.55 -12.59 0.61
CA PHE A 37 -4.90 -11.90 1.72
C PHE A 37 -3.44 -12.34 1.92
N THR A 38 -3.13 -13.61 1.65
CA THR A 38 -1.76 -14.14 1.68
C THR A 38 -0.88 -13.45 0.64
N GLU A 39 -1.35 -13.33 -0.60
CA GLU A 39 -0.61 -12.65 -1.66
C GLU A 39 -0.51 -11.13 -1.44
N LEU A 40 -1.55 -10.49 -0.88
CA LEU A 40 -1.48 -9.09 -0.47
C LEU A 40 -0.40 -8.86 0.60
N LYS A 41 -0.31 -9.74 1.61
CA LYS A 41 0.75 -9.70 2.63
C LYS A 41 2.13 -9.91 2.00
N ARG A 42 2.26 -10.87 1.08
CA ARG A 42 3.50 -11.16 0.35
C ARG A 42 3.97 -9.99 -0.51
N TYR A 43 3.06 -9.32 -1.20
CA TYR A 43 3.35 -8.09 -1.94
C TYR A 43 3.91 -7.00 -1.03
N TYR A 44 3.29 -6.80 0.15
CA TYR A 44 3.70 -5.79 1.10
C TYR A 44 5.09 -6.06 1.71
N THR A 45 5.40 -7.31 2.05
CA THR A 45 6.70 -7.69 2.66
C THR A 45 7.88 -7.68 1.69
N GLY A 46 7.64 -7.39 0.41
CA GLY A 46 8.69 -7.24 -0.59
C GLY A 46 8.73 -8.34 -1.65
N GLY A 47 7.76 -9.26 -1.66
CA GLY A 47 7.64 -10.28 -2.70
C GLY A 47 7.55 -9.68 -4.11
N ASN A 48 8.09 -10.43 -5.08
CA ASN A 48 7.96 -10.13 -6.50
C ASN A 48 6.59 -10.61 -7.01
N VAL A 49 5.53 -9.97 -6.54
CA VAL A 49 4.15 -10.28 -6.89
C VAL A 49 3.62 -9.16 -7.78
N ASN A 50 3.02 -9.51 -8.91
CA ASN A 50 2.29 -8.57 -9.74
C ASN A 50 0.88 -8.41 -9.17
N LEU A 51 0.63 -7.26 -8.53
CA LEU A 51 -0.60 -6.99 -7.81
C LEU A 51 -1.83 -6.94 -8.74
N GLU A 52 -1.66 -6.50 -10.00
CA GLU A 52 -2.78 -6.48 -10.95
C GLU A 52 -3.16 -7.87 -11.42
N GLU A 53 -2.16 -8.71 -11.72
CA GLU A 53 -2.33 -10.10 -12.13
C GLU A 53 -2.99 -10.92 -11.02
N MET A 54 -2.46 -10.83 -9.80
CA MET A 54 -3.03 -11.51 -8.63
C MET A 54 -4.51 -11.12 -8.39
N LEU A 55 -4.86 -9.84 -8.56
CA LEU A 55 -6.25 -9.41 -8.43
C LEU A 55 -7.11 -9.95 -9.56
N ASN A 56 -6.61 -10.02 -10.80
CA ASN A 56 -7.35 -10.61 -11.91
C ASN A 56 -7.58 -12.12 -11.67
N ASP A 57 -6.55 -12.84 -11.21
CA ASP A 57 -6.63 -14.27 -10.89
C ASP A 57 -7.63 -14.55 -9.77
N PHE A 58 -7.65 -13.71 -8.72
CA PHE A 58 -8.66 -13.80 -7.67
C PHE A 58 -10.08 -13.70 -8.24
N TRP A 59 -10.35 -12.75 -9.13
CA TRP A 59 -11.68 -12.57 -9.72
C TRP A 59 -12.07 -13.71 -10.67
N ALA A 60 -11.11 -14.25 -11.42
CA ALA A 60 -11.33 -15.42 -12.28
C ALA A 60 -11.71 -16.65 -11.43
N ARG A 61 -10.90 -16.99 -10.42
CA ARG A 61 -11.16 -18.10 -9.50
C ARG A 61 -12.49 -17.93 -8.76
N LEU A 62 -12.81 -16.71 -8.32
CA LEU A 62 -14.08 -16.43 -7.67
C LEU A 62 -15.27 -16.64 -8.63
N LEU A 63 -15.15 -16.21 -9.89
CA LEU A 63 -16.18 -16.42 -10.90
C LEU A 63 -16.42 -17.91 -11.14
N GLU A 64 -15.36 -18.69 -11.34
CA GLU A 64 -15.45 -20.13 -11.62
C GLU A 64 -16.13 -20.86 -10.45
N ARG A 65 -15.73 -20.56 -9.20
CA ARG A 65 -16.35 -21.13 -8.00
C ARG A 65 -17.81 -20.74 -7.88
N MET A 66 -18.15 -19.46 -8.09
CA MET A 66 -19.55 -19.01 -8.05
C MET A 66 -20.38 -19.65 -9.16
N PHE A 67 -19.82 -19.80 -10.36
CA PHE A 67 -20.51 -20.38 -11.51
C PHE A 67 -20.88 -21.85 -11.26
N GLN A 68 -19.98 -22.64 -10.65
CA GLN A 68 -20.24 -24.01 -10.21
C GLN A 68 -21.30 -24.07 -9.12
N LEU A 69 -21.21 -23.19 -8.09
CA LEU A 69 -22.16 -23.15 -6.98
C LEU A 69 -23.59 -22.76 -7.41
N ILE A 70 -23.71 -21.91 -8.44
CA ILE A 70 -25.00 -21.46 -8.98
C ILE A 70 -25.63 -22.55 -9.85
N ASN A 71 -24.82 -23.39 -10.50
CA ASN A 71 -25.29 -24.41 -11.44
C ASN A 71 -24.89 -25.84 -11.00
N PRO A 72 -25.29 -26.28 -9.79
CA PRO A 72 -24.84 -27.56 -9.24
C PRO A 72 -25.37 -28.78 -10.00
N GLN A 73 -26.39 -28.58 -10.85
CA GLN A 73 -26.97 -29.63 -11.70
C GLN A 73 -26.08 -29.98 -12.90
N TYR A 74 -25.07 -29.15 -13.19
CA TYR A 74 -24.20 -29.30 -14.34
C TYR A 74 -22.76 -29.55 -13.88
N HIS A 75 -22.08 -30.45 -14.57
CA HIS A 75 -20.65 -30.65 -14.43
C HIS A 75 -19.94 -29.84 -15.52
N PHE A 76 -19.11 -28.89 -15.11
CA PHE A 76 -18.31 -28.07 -16.00
C PHE A 76 -16.88 -28.59 -16.05
N THR A 77 -16.33 -28.73 -17.25
CA THR A 77 -14.90 -29.03 -17.46
C THR A 77 -14.06 -27.79 -17.17
N GLU A 78 -12.77 -28.00 -16.89
CA GLU A 78 -11.81 -26.90 -16.67
C GLU A 78 -11.76 -25.95 -17.88
N ASP A 79 -11.68 -26.50 -19.11
CA ASP A 79 -11.71 -25.73 -20.35
C ASP A 79 -12.96 -24.83 -20.48
N TYR A 80 -14.11 -25.31 -20.00
CA TYR A 80 -15.36 -24.53 -20.03
C TYR A 80 -15.29 -23.37 -19.04
N LEU A 81 -14.73 -23.59 -17.85
CA LEU A 81 -14.57 -22.56 -16.82
C LEU A 81 -13.53 -21.51 -17.25
N GLU A 82 -12.43 -21.93 -17.87
CA GLU A 82 -11.45 -21.01 -18.46
C GLU A 82 -12.10 -20.15 -19.56
N CYS A 83 -12.97 -20.76 -20.38
CA CYS A 83 -13.77 -20.04 -21.37
C CYS A 83 -14.68 -19.00 -20.72
N VAL A 84 -15.40 -19.35 -19.65
CA VAL A 84 -16.23 -18.40 -18.88
C VAL A 84 -15.37 -17.23 -18.35
N SER A 85 -14.20 -17.53 -17.79
CA SER A 85 -13.24 -16.53 -17.31
C SER A 85 -12.81 -15.55 -18.41
N LYS A 86 -12.66 -16.01 -19.67
CA LYS A 86 -12.33 -15.14 -20.83
C LYS A 86 -13.43 -14.13 -21.19
N TYR A 87 -14.69 -14.43 -20.93
CA TYR A 87 -15.81 -13.52 -21.22
C TYR A 87 -16.18 -12.58 -20.06
N THR A 88 -15.44 -12.62 -18.94
CA THR A 88 -15.70 -11.82 -17.74
C THR A 88 -15.77 -10.32 -18.02
N ASP A 89 -14.90 -9.78 -18.88
CA ASP A 89 -14.87 -8.34 -19.18
C ASP A 89 -16.10 -7.87 -19.97
N GLN A 90 -16.69 -8.75 -20.77
CA GLN A 90 -17.90 -8.46 -21.56
C GLN A 90 -19.16 -8.61 -20.72
N LEU A 91 -19.24 -9.70 -19.93
CA LEU A 91 -20.41 -10.03 -19.13
C LEU A 91 -20.48 -9.23 -17.83
N LYS A 92 -19.33 -8.78 -17.32
CA LYS A 92 -19.19 -8.04 -16.04
C LYS A 92 -20.04 -8.65 -14.91
N PRO A 93 -19.84 -9.93 -14.55
CA PRO A 93 -20.65 -10.61 -13.53
C PRO A 93 -20.59 -9.91 -12.17
N PHE A 94 -19.48 -9.21 -11.88
CA PHE A 94 -19.28 -8.40 -10.67
C PHE A 94 -19.43 -6.89 -10.91
N GLY A 95 -19.99 -6.50 -12.05
CA GLY A 95 -20.10 -5.12 -12.49
C GLY A 95 -18.74 -4.42 -12.58
N ASP A 96 -18.69 -3.18 -12.12
CA ASP A 96 -17.47 -2.35 -12.13
C ASP A 96 -16.54 -2.60 -10.92
N VAL A 97 -16.90 -3.51 -10.02
CA VAL A 97 -16.21 -3.63 -8.75
C VAL A 97 -14.79 -4.20 -8.88
N PRO A 98 -14.51 -5.25 -9.68
CA PRO A 98 -13.15 -5.71 -9.93
C PRO A 98 -12.21 -4.59 -10.39
N ARG A 99 -12.68 -3.77 -11.35
CA ARG A 99 -11.94 -2.62 -11.87
C ARG A 99 -11.67 -1.56 -10.79
N LYS A 100 -12.71 -1.18 -10.02
CA LYS A 100 -12.58 -0.16 -8.97
C LYS A 100 -11.69 -0.63 -7.83
N LEU A 101 -11.83 -1.89 -7.42
CA LEU A 101 -11.02 -2.49 -6.37
C LEU A 101 -9.56 -2.57 -6.82
N LYS A 102 -9.30 -3.04 -8.05
CA LYS A 102 -7.95 -3.09 -8.61
C LYS A 102 -7.24 -1.74 -8.54
N VAL A 103 -7.86 -0.68 -9.02
CA VAL A 103 -7.26 0.66 -8.96
C VAL A 103 -7.01 1.14 -7.52
N GLN A 104 -7.94 0.89 -6.60
CA GLN A 104 -7.81 1.33 -5.20
C GLN A 104 -6.73 0.54 -4.44
N VAL A 105 -6.77 -0.79 -4.53
CA VAL A 105 -5.80 -1.69 -3.90
C VAL A 105 -4.41 -1.43 -4.48
N THR A 106 -4.27 -1.33 -5.80
CA THR A 106 -2.97 -1.08 -6.42
C THR A 106 -2.33 0.22 -5.96
N ARG A 107 -3.09 1.32 -5.96
CA ARG A 107 -2.58 2.61 -5.48
C ARG A 107 -2.23 2.57 -3.99
N ALA A 108 -3.09 1.97 -3.17
CA ALA A 108 -2.88 1.89 -1.72
C ALA A 108 -1.63 1.11 -1.35
N PHE A 109 -1.44 -0.08 -1.95
CA PHE A 109 -0.31 -0.96 -1.62
C PHE A 109 1.01 -0.43 -2.17
N ILE A 110 1.03 0.15 -3.38
CA ILE A 110 2.22 0.83 -3.89
C ILE A 110 2.59 1.98 -2.96
N ALA A 111 1.63 2.83 -2.59
CA ALA A 111 1.88 3.96 -1.70
C ALA A 111 2.43 3.52 -0.34
N ALA A 112 1.81 2.52 0.29
CA ALA A 112 2.25 1.97 1.58
C ALA A 112 3.66 1.38 1.51
N ARG A 113 3.93 0.55 0.49
CA ARG A 113 5.23 -0.09 0.28
C ARG A 113 6.32 0.95 0.01
N THR A 114 6.08 1.90 -0.89
CA THR A 114 7.04 2.97 -1.20
C THR A 114 7.29 3.87 0.00
N PHE A 115 6.28 4.17 0.80
CA PHE A 115 6.45 4.97 2.03
C PHE A 115 7.36 4.27 3.04
N VAL A 116 7.09 3.00 3.34
CA VAL A 116 7.91 2.21 4.29
C VAL A 116 9.32 2.01 3.76
N GLN A 117 9.48 1.67 2.49
CA GLN A 117 10.80 1.56 1.85
C GLN A 117 11.55 2.90 1.89
N GLY A 118 10.86 4.01 1.64
CA GLY A 118 11.41 5.35 1.75
C GLY A 118 11.96 5.61 3.15
N LEU A 119 11.19 5.34 4.20
CA LEU A 119 11.66 5.48 5.59
C LEU A 119 12.88 4.62 5.90
N THR A 120 12.93 3.38 5.40
CA THR A 120 14.09 2.50 5.55
C THR A 120 15.33 3.10 4.88
N VAL A 121 15.21 3.56 3.63
CA VAL A 121 16.31 4.22 2.91
C VAL A 121 16.75 5.50 3.63
N GLY A 122 15.80 6.31 4.11
CA GLY A 122 16.10 7.52 4.88
C GLY A 122 16.89 7.22 6.16
N ARG A 123 16.50 6.16 6.89
CA ARG A 123 17.24 5.68 8.07
C ARG A 123 18.66 5.23 7.71
N GLU A 124 18.81 4.46 6.63
CA GLU A 124 20.12 3.97 6.19
C GLU A 124 21.06 5.10 5.80
N VAL A 125 20.57 6.10 5.04
CA VAL A 125 21.33 7.29 4.66
C VAL A 125 21.74 8.09 5.90
N ALA A 126 20.80 8.36 6.82
CA ALA A 126 21.10 9.06 8.06
C ALA A 126 22.16 8.33 8.91
N ASN A 127 22.07 7.01 9.04
CA ASN A 127 23.06 6.20 9.74
C ASN A 127 24.44 6.28 9.09
N ARG A 128 24.52 6.24 7.75
CA ARG A 128 25.78 6.40 7.04
C ARG A 128 26.38 7.78 7.27
N LEU A 129 25.56 8.84 7.32
CA LEU A 129 26.01 10.21 7.59
C LEU A 129 26.65 10.39 8.98
N LEU A 130 26.17 9.65 9.99
CA LEU A 130 26.71 9.68 11.35
C LEU A 130 28.09 9.02 11.48
N HIS A 131 28.40 8.03 10.63
CA HIS A 131 29.63 7.25 10.70
C HIS A 131 30.75 7.75 9.78
N PHE A 132 30.55 8.89 9.09
CA PHE A 132 31.62 9.50 8.31
C PHE A 132 32.72 10.04 9.23
N SER A 133 33.86 9.35 9.23
CA SER A 133 35.06 9.78 9.96
C SER A 133 35.47 11.19 9.56
N LYS A 134 35.63 12.07 10.54
CA LYS A 134 36.04 13.46 10.33
C LYS A 134 37.43 13.46 9.70
N LYS A 135 37.56 13.96 8.46
CA LYS A 135 38.87 14.07 7.78
C LYS A 135 39.87 14.80 8.68
N ASN A 136 41.14 14.37 8.68
CA ASN A 136 42.24 15.00 9.43
C ASN A 136 42.30 16.54 9.26
N ARG A 137 41.88 17.06 8.10
CA ARG A 137 41.77 18.49 7.82
C ARG A 137 40.71 19.20 8.68
N CYS A 138 39.54 18.59 8.90
CA CYS A 138 38.49 19.13 9.76
C CYS A 138 38.94 19.14 11.23
N ILE A 139 39.57 18.05 11.70
CA ILE A 139 40.10 17.98 13.07
C ILE A 139 41.10 19.11 13.32
N ARG A 140 42.05 19.35 12.42
CA ARG A 140 43.00 20.47 12.54
C ARG A 140 42.31 21.84 12.54
N ALA A 141 41.31 22.03 11.68
CA ALA A 141 40.57 23.29 11.61
C ALA A 141 39.76 23.57 12.89
N LEU A 142 39.09 22.54 13.43
CA LEU A 142 38.38 22.60 14.70
C LEU A 142 39.34 22.85 15.87
N MET A 143 40.49 22.17 15.91
CA MET A 143 41.51 22.39 16.94
C MET A 143 42.03 23.82 16.92
N LYS A 144 42.30 24.37 15.73
CA LYS A 144 42.73 25.76 15.57
C LYS A 144 41.67 26.75 16.04
N MET A 145 40.41 26.47 15.75
CA MET A 145 39.29 27.33 16.11
C MET A 145 38.99 27.32 17.62
N LEU A 146 39.05 26.16 18.26
CA LEU A 146 38.62 25.96 19.65
C LEU A 146 39.76 26.09 20.66
N TYR A 147 40.95 25.56 20.36
CA TYR A 147 42.01 25.38 21.36
C TYR A 147 43.22 26.29 21.18
N CYS A 148 43.52 26.79 19.98
CA CYS A 148 44.66 27.71 19.81
C CYS A 148 44.58 29.02 20.63
N PRO A 149 43.41 29.60 20.95
CA PRO A 149 43.35 30.75 21.86
C PRO A 149 43.95 30.45 23.24
N TYR A 150 43.71 29.26 23.79
CA TYR A 150 44.31 28.83 25.06
C TYR A 150 45.83 28.76 24.96
N CYS A 151 46.36 28.15 23.88
CA CYS A 151 47.81 28.06 23.65
C CYS A 151 48.48 29.43 23.48
N ARG A 152 47.71 30.47 23.13
CA ARG A 152 48.20 31.85 22.95
C ARG A 152 47.96 32.73 24.18
N GLY A 153 47.48 32.18 25.30
CA GLY A 153 47.20 32.94 26.51
C GLY A 153 45.92 33.79 26.45
N LEU A 154 44.99 33.45 25.56
CA LEU A 154 43.70 34.15 25.35
C LEU A 154 42.50 33.23 25.66
N PRO A 155 42.34 32.72 26.90
CA PRO A 155 41.36 31.68 27.23
C PRO A 155 39.89 32.16 27.21
N THR A 156 39.64 33.47 27.29
CA THR A 156 38.29 34.05 27.33
C THR A 156 37.74 34.40 25.95
N VAL A 157 38.58 34.35 24.91
CA VAL A 157 38.21 34.75 23.55
C VAL A 157 37.43 33.63 22.87
N LYS A 158 36.20 33.92 22.47
CA LYS A 158 35.36 33.01 21.68
C LYS A 158 35.66 33.16 20.18
N PRO A 159 35.52 32.08 19.38
CA PRO A 159 35.66 32.18 17.93
C PRO A 159 34.58 33.09 17.34
N CYS A 160 34.96 33.93 16.38
CA CYS A 160 34.02 34.79 15.66
C CYS A 160 32.95 33.95 14.95
N ASN A 161 31.71 34.46 14.87
CA ASN A 161 30.59 33.73 14.27
C ASN A 161 30.90 33.25 12.84
N ASN A 162 31.36 34.15 11.96
CA ASN A 162 31.72 33.81 10.58
C ASN A 162 32.89 32.81 10.50
N TYR A 163 33.85 32.89 11.43
CA TYR A 163 34.95 31.93 11.47
C TYR A 163 34.44 30.53 11.83
N CYS A 164 33.55 30.44 12.83
CA CYS A 164 32.89 29.20 13.22
C CYS A 164 32.10 28.58 12.07
N LEU A 165 31.23 29.37 11.42
CA LEU A 165 30.43 28.91 10.30
C LEU A 165 31.29 28.41 9.14
N ASN A 166 32.40 29.06 8.82
CA ASN A 166 33.29 28.63 7.75
C ASN A 166 34.00 27.31 8.06
N VAL A 167 34.47 27.13 9.31
CA VAL A 167 35.06 25.86 9.75
C VAL A 167 34.02 24.74 9.71
N MET A 168 32.81 24.99 10.21
CA MET A 168 31.73 24.01 10.21
C MET A 168 31.27 23.65 8.79
N LYS A 169 31.12 24.61 7.88
CA LYS A 169 30.83 24.35 6.46
C LYS A 169 31.88 23.48 5.79
N GLY A 170 33.16 23.73 6.06
CA GLY A 170 34.25 22.89 5.55
C GLY A 170 34.27 21.48 6.13
N CYS A 171 33.89 21.33 7.41
CA CYS A 171 33.78 20.04 8.08
C CYS A 171 32.57 19.21 7.63
N LEU A 172 31.46 19.87 7.28
CA LEU A 172 30.18 19.26 6.92
C LEU A 172 29.88 19.34 5.41
N ALA A 173 30.87 19.64 4.58
CA ALA A 173 30.68 19.84 3.14
C ALA A 173 29.99 18.64 2.48
N ASN A 174 30.46 17.42 2.78
CA ASN A 174 29.87 16.19 2.24
C ASN A 174 28.41 15.99 2.67
N GLN A 175 28.06 16.39 3.90
CA GLN A 175 26.68 16.32 4.40
C GLN A 175 25.81 17.40 3.74
N ALA A 176 26.38 18.58 3.49
CA ALA A 176 25.70 19.66 2.80
C ALA A 176 25.38 19.30 1.33
N ASP A 177 26.20 18.47 0.67
CA ASP A 177 25.92 17.97 -0.68
C ASP A 177 24.60 17.17 -0.76
N LEU A 178 24.19 16.53 0.34
CA LEU A 178 22.94 15.77 0.43
C LEU A 178 21.72 16.64 0.75
N ASP A 179 21.89 17.91 1.14
CA ASP A 179 20.79 18.75 1.63
C ASP A 179 19.67 18.89 0.59
N THR A 180 20.01 19.11 -0.68
CA THR A 180 19.02 19.24 -1.76
C THR A 180 18.21 17.96 -1.93
N GLU A 181 18.86 16.81 -2.06
CA GLU A 181 18.20 15.51 -2.25
C GLU A 181 17.39 15.10 -1.02
N TRP A 182 17.90 15.38 0.18
CA TRP A 182 17.20 15.13 1.43
C TRP A 182 15.92 15.97 1.53
N ASN A 183 15.99 17.25 1.16
CA ASN A 183 14.82 18.13 1.11
C ASN A 183 13.81 17.70 0.03
N LEU A 184 14.24 17.11 -1.08
CA LEU A 184 13.34 16.52 -2.07
C LEU A 184 12.66 15.24 -1.54
N PHE A 185 13.45 14.39 -0.88
CA PHE A 185 13.00 13.15 -0.25
C PHE A 185 11.95 13.41 0.84
N ILE A 186 12.21 14.35 1.76
CA ILE A 186 11.27 14.73 2.83
C ILE A 186 10.14 15.65 2.32
N GLY A 187 10.45 16.60 1.43
CA GLY A 187 9.67 17.83 1.30
C GLY A 187 8.76 18.00 0.08
N LYS A 188 8.86 17.22 -1.01
CA LYS A 188 8.01 17.47 -2.21
C LYS A 188 7.52 16.26 -2.99
N LYS A 189 8.11 15.08 -2.82
CA LYS A 189 7.65 13.87 -3.52
C LYS A 189 6.99 12.85 -2.61
N SER A 190 7.48 12.65 -1.38
CA SER A 190 6.92 11.64 -0.45
C SER A 190 5.49 11.97 0.01
N LEU A 191 5.17 13.26 0.22
CA LEU A 191 3.81 13.72 0.50
C LEU A 191 2.88 13.74 -0.73
N ASN A 192 3.40 13.58 -1.95
CA ASN A 192 2.60 13.54 -3.17
C ASN A 192 2.23 12.11 -3.60
N ILE A 193 2.72 11.08 -2.91
CA ILE A 193 2.35 9.67 -3.15
C ILE A 193 0.86 9.43 -2.79
N SER A 194 0.23 10.34 -2.04
CA SER A 194 -1.20 10.32 -1.70
C SER A 194 -2.09 11.20 -2.58
N GLY A 195 -1.56 11.87 -3.62
CA GLY A 195 -2.40 12.58 -4.59
C GLY A 195 -3.36 13.61 -3.99
N ARG A 196 -2.89 14.53 -3.14
CA ARG A 196 -3.48 15.87 -2.97
C ARG A 196 -2.56 16.79 -2.15
N LYS A 197 -2.47 18.06 -2.56
CA LYS A 197 -1.83 19.14 -1.79
C LYS A 197 -2.51 19.24 -0.42
N TYR A 198 -1.82 18.86 0.66
CA TYR A 198 -2.25 19.15 2.01
C TYR A 198 -1.91 20.62 2.32
N LYS A 199 -2.91 21.51 2.22
CA LYS A 199 -2.89 22.78 2.94
C LYS A 199 -3.36 22.48 4.36
N ALA A 200 -2.51 22.76 5.33
CA ALA A 200 -2.87 22.77 6.73
C ALA A 200 -3.84 23.94 6.98
N ASN A 201 -5.15 23.65 6.97
CA ASN A 201 -6.12 24.34 7.79
C ASN A 201 -7.43 23.53 7.84
N ASP A 202 -7.92 23.41 9.07
CA ASP A 202 -9.24 22.97 9.51
C ASP A 202 -9.62 21.48 9.41
N ASN A 203 -9.87 20.92 10.59
CA ASN A 203 -10.51 19.63 10.90
C ASN A 203 -9.61 18.38 10.78
N ILE A 204 -8.81 18.19 11.82
CA ILE A 204 -8.10 16.96 12.17
C ILE A 204 -9.14 15.90 12.59
N GLU A 205 -9.82 15.30 11.63
CA GLU A 205 -10.53 14.03 11.78
C GLU A 205 -10.78 13.43 10.38
N ARG A 206 -10.23 12.23 10.10
CA ARG A 206 -10.48 11.38 8.91
C ARG A 206 -9.78 11.68 7.57
N THR A 207 -8.53 12.13 7.55
CA THR A 207 -7.75 12.09 6.29
C THR A 207 -7.11 10.72 6.07
N GLU A 208 -7.86 9.91 5.34
CA GLU A 208 -7.55 8.66 4.63
C GLU A 208 -6.07 8.44 4.25
N ILE A 209 -5.29 7.80 5.13
CA ILE A 209 -4.60 6.57 4.72
C ILE A 209 -5.72 5.64 4.30
N PRO A 210 -5.75 5.06 3.08
CA PRO A 210 -6.96 4.47 2.56
C PRO A 210 -7.51 3.54 3.62
N ARG A 211 -8.66 3.92 4.20
CA ARG A 211 -9.63 2.94 4.61
C ARG A 211 -9.85 2.18 3.30
N LEU A 212 -9.11 1.09 3.12
CA LEU A 212 -9.49 0.05 2.21
C LEU A 212 -10.85 -0.35 2.76
N ASP A 213 -11.90 0.33 2.27
CA ASP A 213 -13.25 -0.02 2.58
C ASP A 213 -13.46 -1.34 1.87
N PHE A 214 -13.03 -2.44 2.50
CA PHE A 214 -13.43 -3.79 2.17
C PHE A 214 -14.97 -3.92 2.24
N MET A 215 -15.66 -2.93 2.81
CA MET A 215 -17.09 -2.64 2.58
C MET A 215 -17.47 -2.45 1.10
N LYS A 216 -16.54 -2.09 0.20
CA LYS A 216 -16.74 -2.11 -1.25
C LYS A 216 -16.61 -3.51 -1.83
N ILE A 217 -15.85 -4.41 -1.20
CA ILE A 217 -15.87 -5.86 -1.51
C ILE A 217 -17.20 -6.47 -1.03
N LYS A 218 -17.72 -6.06 0.14
CA LYS A 218 -19.09 -6.35 0.55
C LYS A 218 -20.10 -5.85 -0.49
N ALA A 219 -19.98 -4.59 -0.93
CA ALA A 219 -20.81 -4.06 -2.01
C ALA A 219 -20.58 -4.79 -3.35
N ALA A 220 -19.41 -5.38 -3.61
CA ALA A 220 -19.12 -6.23 -4.76
C ALA A 220 -19.83 -7.57 -4.69
N GLY A 221 -19.78 -8.21 -3.51
CA GLY A 221 -20.54 -9.41 -3.21
C GLY A 221 -22.02 -9.12 -3.35
N GLU A 222 -22.51 -8.04 -2.74
CA GLU A 222 -23.90 -7.60 -2.83
C GLU A 222 -24.31 -7.13 -4.23
N HIS A 223 -23.43 -6.53 -5.04
CA HIS A 223 -23.70 -6.14 -6.43
C HIS A 223 -23.60 -7.31 -7.41
N GLY A 224 -22.69 -8.27 -7.20
CA GLY A 224 -22.65 -9.54 -7.94
C GLY A 224 -23.87 -10.40 -7.62
N ILE A 225 -24.33 -10.37 -6.36
CA ILE A 225 -25.59 -10.97 -5.90
C ILE A 225 -26.81 -10.15 -6.38
N LYS A 226 -26.71 -8.82 -6.53
CA LYS A 226 -27.80 -7.99 -7.09
C LYS A 226 -27.89 -8.06 -8.60
N LEU A 227 -26.79 -8.24 -9.33
CA LEU A 227 -26.82 -8.41 -10.80
C LEU A 227 -27.50 -9.72 -11.17
N SER A 228 -27.33 -10.76 -10.35
CA SER A 228 -28.11 -12.00 -10.45
C SER A 228 -29.56 -11.85 -9.99
N LEU A 229 -29.98 -10.69 -9.47
CA LEU A 229 -31.35 -10.39 -9.03
C LEU A 229 -32.06 -9.25 -9.82
N LEU A 230 -31.36 -8.37 -10.56
CA LEU A 230 -31.95 -7.19 -11.23
C LEU A 230 -31.25 -6.82 -12.55
N GLN A 231 -31.51 -7.53 -13.64
CA GLN A 231 -32.40 -7.05 -14.72
C GLN A 231 -32.23 -7.90 -16.00
N PRO A 232 -33.32 -8.50 -16.50
CA PRO A 232 -33.40 -9.05 -17.84
C PRO A 232 -33.66 -7.90 -18.82
N LYS A 233 -32.66 -7.47 -19.59
CA LYS A 233 -32.94 -6.82 -20.88
C LYS A 233 -31.98 -7.29 -21.96
N LYS A 234 -32.57 -8.10 -22.84
CA LYS A 234 -32.12 -8.59 -24.15
C LYS A 234 -31.16 -9.77 -24.13
N GLY A 235 -31.75 -10.97 -24.04
CA GLY A 235 -31.47 -12.00 -25.04
C GLY A 235 -30.37 -13.02 -24.75
N ASN A 236 -29.72 -13.00 -23.58
CA ASN A 236 -28.79 -14.07 -23.21
C ASN A 236 -29.19 -14.71 -21.87
N VAL A 237 -29.19 -16.03 -21.89
CA VAL A 237 -29.71 -16.95 -20.87
C VAL A 237 -28.84 -16.86 -19.61
N ILE A 238 -29.46 -17.21 -18.47
CA ILE A 238 -28.89 -17.57 -17.16
C ILE A 238 -28.95 -16.45 -16.10
N PHE A 239 -29.25 -16.88 -14.87
CA PHE A 239 -29.36 -16.18 -13.58
C PHE A 239 -30.79 -15.85 -13.10
N TYR A 240 -31.41 -16.85 -12.47
CA TYR A 240 -32.48 -16.70 -11.48
C TYR A 240 -32.10 -17.50 -10.23
N PHE A 241 -32.70 -17.14 -9.08
CA PHE A 241 -32.72 -17.80 -7.76
C PHE A 241 -31.67 -17.36 -6.71
N TRP A 242 -32.02 -16.37 -5.88
CA TRP A 242 -31.51 -16.25 -4.50
C TRP A 242 -32.49 -15.51 -3.56
N LYS A 243 -33.81 -15.73 -3.72
CA LYS A 243 -34.82 -15.19 -2.77
C LYS A 243 -35.54 -16.27 -1.94
N ASP A 244 -35.58 -17.52 -2.40
CA ASP A 244 -36.44 -18.57 -1.81
C ASP A 244 -35.65 -19.76 -1.20
N LYS A 245 -34.35 -19.61 -0.93
CA LYS A 245 -33.53 -20.65 -0.27
C LYS A 245 -32.70 -20.15 0.93
N ILE A 246 -33.08 -19.01 1.51
CA ILE A 246 -32.65 -18.58 2.85
C ILE A 246 -33.84 -18.72 3.79
#